data_AF-R7PCS9-F1
#
_entry.id   AF-R7PCS9-F1
#
_cell.length_a   1.000
_cell.length_b   1.000
_cell.length_c   1.000
_cell.angle_alpha   90.00
_cell.angle_beta   90.00
_cell.angle_gamma   90.00
#
_symmetry.space_group_name_H-M   'P 1'
#
loop_
_entity.id
_entity.type
_entity.pdbx_description
1 polymer ?
#
loop_
_entity_poly.entity_id
_entity_poly.type
_entity_poly.pdbx_seq_one_letter_code
_entity_poly.pdbx_strand_id
1 'polypeptide(L)'
;MTRHFVANGALFGLLGLLPGYAEAQVQVSINNDEVTIGNQYLSRTVSVKDNRLRTVEITNKRTDGQWSILHPTKGSEEFTFSVFSEAVEPKVISRAGWTATVDSWCKDSQKGGEAKYIVDGDVQSFWHSNYRKDAGTGTDKLPHYIQIDMKRVQTFNAEGQAGLPG
;
A
#
# COMPACT_ATOMS: atom_id res chain seq x y z
N MET A 1 -12.97 9.49 -34.81
CA MET A 1 -12.69 10.66 -33.95
C MET A 1 -11.20 10.66 -33.66
N THR A 2 -10.45 11.42 -34.45
CA THR A 2 -8.99 11.48 -34.40
C THR A 2 -8.59 12.45 -33.30
N ARG A 3 -7.96 11.98 -32.23
CA ARG A 3 -7.29 12.85 -31.27
C ARG A 3 -5.81 12.87 -31.60
N HIS A 4 -5.39 13.99 -32.20
CA HIS A 4 -3.99 14.30 -32.44
C HIS A 4 -3.28 14.49 -31.11
N PHE A 5 -2.32 13.63 -30.81
CA PHE A 5 -1.29 13.91 -29.81
C PHE A 5 -0.06 14.38 -30.59
N VAL A 6 0.19 15.69 -30.59
CA VAL A 6 1.44 16.24 -31.12
C VAL A 6 2.44 16.23 -29.98
N ALA A 7 3.24 15.18 -29.88
CA ALA A 7 4.47 15.21 -29.09
C ALA A 7 5.55 15.83 -29.99
N ASN A 8 5.77 17.13 -29.87
CA ASN A 8 6.94 17.76 -30.50
C ASN A 8 8.19 17.21 -29.84
N GLY A 9 8.90 16.32 -30.55
CA GLY A 9 10.26 15.96 -30.23
C GLY A 9 11.15 17.20 -30.35
N ALA A 10 11.65 17.70 -29.23
CA ALA A 10 12.70 18.70 -29.21
C ALA A 10 14.02 18.01 -28.85
N LEU A 11 14.85 17.91 -29.88
CA LEU A 11 16.28 17.69 -29.87
C LEU A 11 16.97 18.50 -28.76
N PHE A 12 17.86 17.86 -28.00
CA PHE A 12 18.69 18.50 -26.96
C PHE A 12 19.57 19.59 -27.58
N GLY A 13 19.13 20.85 -27.47
CA GLY A 13 19.92 22.04 -27.76
C GLY A 13 20.58 22.56 -26.49
N LEU A 14 21.91 22.56 -26.47
CA LEU A 14 22.72 23.20 -25.44
C LEU A 14 22.49 24.72 -25.46
N LEU A 15 21.80 25.28 -24.47
CA LEU A 15 21.74 26.72 -24.22
C LEU A 15 22.01 26.98 -22.73
N GLY A 16 23.14 27.63 -22.44
CA GLY A 16 23.38 28.19 -21.12
C GLY A 16 22.61 29.49 -20.92
N LEU A 17 22.06 29.72 -19.73
CA LEU A 17 21.87 31.04 -19.10
C LEU A 17 21.46 30.88 -17.61
N LEU A 18 22.35 31.35 -16.72
CA LEU A 18 22.21 31.94 -15.36
C LEU A 18 21.29 31.33 -14.26
N PRO A 19 21.69 31.42 -12.97
CA PRO A 19 21.04 30.73 -11.86
C PRO A 19 19.81 31.51 -11.38
N GLY A 20 18.70 31.35 -12.09
CA GLY A 20 17.37 31.70 -11.60
C GLY A 20 16.63 30.42 -11.29
N TYR A 21 16.06 30.31 -10.08
CA TYR A 21 15.23 29.20 -9.62
C TYR A 21 14.25 28.76 -10.72
N ALA A 22 14.63 27.74 -11.50
CA ALA A 22 13.77 27.11 -12.47
C ALA A 22 12.69 26.39 -11.66
N GLU A 23 11.44 26.76 -11.87
CA GLU A 23 10.31 26.23 -11.12
C GLU A 23 10.31 24.70 -11.12
N ALA A 24 9.86 24.12 -10.01
CA ALA A 24 9.72 22.68 -9.80
C ALA A 24 8.60 22.05 -10.68
N GLN A 25 8.46 22.52 -11.93
CA GLN A 25 7.48 22.04 -12.88
C GLN A 25 7.68 20.55 -13.13
N VAL A 26 6.58 19.82 -12.99
CA VAL A 26 6.54 18.39 -13.32
C VAL A 26 6.48 18.26 -14.82
N GLN A 27 7.38 17.48 -15.37
CA GLN A 27 7.43 17.10 -16.78
C GLN A 27 7.07 15.62 -16.92
N VAL A 28 6.46 15.31 -18.06
CA VAL A 28 6.16 13.94 -18.48
C VAL A 28 6.87 13.70 -19.80
N SER A 29 7.65 12.63 -19.87
CA SER A 29 8.30 12.17 -21.09
C SER A 29 7.85 10.74 -21.39
N ILE A 30 7.53 10.47 -22.65
CA ILE A 30 7.10 9.15 -23.13
C ILE A 30 8.10 8.71 -24.19
N ASN A 31 8.69 7.54 -23.99
CA ASN A 31 9.61 6.92 -24.95
C ASN A 31 9.25 5.45 -25.10
N ASN A 32 8.67 5.08 -26.24
CA ASN A 32 8.10 3.76 -26.48
C ASN A 32 7.14 3.36 -25.35
N ASP A 33 7.44 2.24 -24.68
CA ASP A 33 6.65 1.71 -23.58
C ASP A 33 7.14 2.22 -22.21
N GLU A 34 7.91 3.32 -22.13
CA GLU A 34 8.32 3.93 -20.87
C GLU A 34 7.79 5.35 -20.71
N VAL A 35 7.26 5.63 -19.52
CA VAL A 35 6.76 6.95 -19.11
C VAL A 35 7.59 7.41 -17.92
N THR A 36 8.24 8.57 -18.07
CA THR A 36 8.97 9.24 -16.98
C THR A 36 8.19 10.45 -16.52
N ILE A 37 7.88 10.51 -15.22
CA ILE A 37 7.22 11.64 -14.56
C ILE A 37 8.18 12.18 -13.51
N GLY A 38 8.47 13.48 -13.54
CA GLY A 38 9.36 14.06 -12.55
C GLY A 38 9.62 15.54 -12.73
N ASN A 39 10.47 16.09 -11.86
CA ASN A 39 11.01 17.43 -11.97
C ASN A 39 12.53 17.41 -11.69
N GLN A 40 13.14 18.58 -11.49
CA GLN A 40 14.57 18.69 -11.23
C GLN A 40 15.06 17.99 -9.94
N TYR A 41 14.16 17.54 -9.07
CA TYR A 41 14.50 16.92 -7.78
C TYR A 41 14.17 15.43 -7.69
N LEU A 42 13.10 14.98 -8.33
CA LEU A 42 12.63 13.60 -8.23
C LEU A 42 12.00 13.18 -9.55
N SER A 43 12.35 11.99 -10.04
CA SER A 43 11.73 11.37 -11.21
C SER A 43 11.46 9.88 -11.00
N ARG A 44 10.41 9.36 -11.63
CA ARG A 44 10.08 7.93 -11.69
C ARG A 44 9.81 7.54 -13.13
N THR A 45 10.44 6.45 -13.56
CA THR A 45 10.22 5.84 -14.88
C THR A 45 9.44 4.54 -14.72
N VAL A 46 8.38 4.41 -15.50
CA VAL A 46 7.45 3.28 -15.47
C VAL A 46 7.33 2.69 -16.88
N SER A 47 7.52 1.38 -17.00
CA SER A 47 7.23 0.61 -18.20
C SER A 47 5.73 0.29 -18.29
N VAL A 48 5.15 0.36 -19.48
CA VAL A 48 3.73 0.12 -19.79
C VAL A 48 3.61 -1.08 -20.75
N LYS A 49 4.25 -2.20 -20.41
CA LYS A 49 4.24 -3.44 -21.20
C LYS A 49 3.30 -4.47 -20.60
N ASP A 50 2.84 -5.41 -21.42
CA ASP A 50 2.08 -6.59 -20.97
C ASP A 50 0.82 -6.24 -20.14
N ASN A 51 0.17 -5.10 -20.44
CA ASN A 51 -0.94 -4.54 -19.66
C ASN A 51 -0.61 -4.30 -18.17
N ARG A 52 0.66 -4.07 -17.84
CA ARG A 52 1.12 -3.77 -16.48
C ARG A 52 1.97 -2.51 -16.48
N LEU A 53 1.83 -1.74 -15.41
CA LEU A 53 2.79 -0.69 -15.07
C LEU A 53 3.92 -1.35 -14.30
N ARG A 54 5.18 -1.14 -14.74
CA ARG A 54 6.37 -1.59 -14.03
C ARG A 54 7.33 -0.45 -13.71
N THR A 55 7.67 -0.22 -12.46
CA THR A 55 8.67 0.80 -12.11
C THR A 55 10.05 0.30 -12.49
N VAL A 56 10.69 1.04 -13.39
CA VAL A 56 12.04 0.77 -13.88
C VAL A 56 13.06 1.42 -12.96
N GLU A 57 12.82 2.67 -12.59
CA GLU A 57 13.75 3.48 -11.81
C GLU A 57 13.01 4.58 -11.04
N ILE A 58 13.49 4.90 -9.84
CA ILE A 58 13.20 6.16 -9.14
C ILE A 58 14.52 6.87 -8.88
N THR A 59 14.66 8.10 -9.35
CA THR A 59 15.85 8.93 -9.15
C THR A 59 15.51 10.09 -8.22
N ASN A 60 16.07 10.07 -7.01
CA ASN A 60 15.99 11.15 -6.03
C ASN A 60 17.29 11.97 -6.05
N LYS A 61 17.18 13.23 -6.45
CA LYS A 61 18.30 14.18 -6.62
C LYS A 61 18.47 15.11 -5.42
N ARG A 62 17.69 14.90 -4.34
CA ARG A 62 17.79 15.65 -3.08
C ARG A 62 18.78 15.06 -2.07
N THR A 63 19.57 14.07 -2.48
CA THR A 63 20.57 13.45 -1.61
C THR A 63 21.91 14.17 -1.73
N ASP A 64 22.58 14.34 -0.59
CA ASP A 64 23.79 15.16 -0.46
C ASP A 64 24.91 14.64 -1.38
N GLY A 65 25.21 15.43 -2.41
CA GLY A 65 26.37 15.25 -3.27
C GLY A 65 26.27 14.15 -4.33
N GLN A 66 25.27 13.26 -4.32
CA GLN A 66 25.05 12.21 -5.33
C GLN A 66 23.57 11.91 -5.49
N TRP A 67 23.10 11.55 -6.70
CA TRP A 67 21.72 11.10 -6.91
C TRP A 67 21.52 9.70 -6.33
N SER A 68 20.41 9.50 -5.64
CA SER A 68 19.98 8.16 -5.21
C SER A 68 19.10 7.56 -6.28
N ILE A 69 19.60 6.51 -6.93
CA ILE A 69 18.90 5.76 -7.98
C ILE A 69 18.43 4.44 -7.38
N LEU A 70 17.12 4.21 -7.42
CA LEU A 70 16.48 2.99 -6.96
C LEU A 70 15.98 2.21 -8.16
N HIS A 71 16.51 0.99 -8.34
CA HIS A 71 16.00 0.03 -9.31
C HIS A 71 15.21 -1.06 -8.59
N PRO A 72 13.86 -1.09 -8.70
CA PRO A 72 13.07 -2.16 -8.13
C PRO A 72 13.53 -3.52 -8.68
N THR A 73 13.86 -4.44 -7.76
CA THR A 73 14.36 -5.76 -8.11
C THR A 73 13.22 -6.68 -8.56
N LYS A 74 13.58 -7.86 -9.09
CA LYS A 74 12.59 -8.90 -9.42
C LYS A 74 11.87 -9.32 -8.13
N GLY A 75 10.56 -9.16 -8.09
CA GLY A 75 9.74 -9.45 -6.92
C GLY A 75 9.34 -8.23 -6.09
N SER A 76 9.80 -7.01 -6.41
CA SER A 76 9.20 -5.79 -5.86
C SER A 76 7.73 -5.71 -6.26
N GLU A 77 6.85 -5.57 -5.26
CA GLU A 77 5.42 -5.42 -5.50
C GLU A 77 5.14 -4.07 -6.17
N GLU A 78 4.40 -4.12 -7.27
CA GLU A 78 3.88 -2.95 -7.94
C GLU A 78 2.41 -2.77 -7.55
N PHE A 79 1.97 -1.52 -7.38
CA PHE A 79 0.55 -1.23 -7.18
C PHE A 79 -0.27 -1.88 -8.30
N THR A 80 -1.03 -2.92 -7.94
CA THR A 80 -1.91 -3.59 -8.89
C THR A 80 -3.22 -2.82 -8.92
N PHE A 81 -3.44 -2.05 -9.99
CA PHE A 81 -4.74 -1.42 -10.21
C PHE A 81 -5.69 -2.45 -10.83
N SER A 82 -6.53 -3.06 -10.01
CA SER A 82 -7.56 -3.96 -10.50
C SER A 82 -8.79 -3.14 -10.88
N VAL A 83 -8.95 -2.84 -12.18
CA VAL A 83 -10.21 -2.28 -12.69
C VAL A 83 -11.17 -3.44 -12.84
N PHE A 84 -12.13 -3.57 -11.93
CA PHE A 84 -13.18 -4.56 -12.05
C PHE A 84 -14.35 -3.98 -12.85
N SER A 85 -14.82 -4.69 -13.87
CA SER A 85 -16.06 -4.34 -14.59
C SER A 85 -17.31 -4.61 -13.77
N GLU A 86 -17.19 -5.43 -12.72
CA GLU A 86 -18.27 -5.86 -11.82
C GLU A 86 -17.73 -5.99 -10.39
N ALA A 87 -18.58 -5.82 -9.37
CA ALA A 87 -18.18 -6.01 -7.98
C ALA A 87 -17.77 -7.48 -7.76
N VAL A 88 -16.52 -7.72 -7.39
CA VAL A 88 -16.02 -9.04 -7.02
C VAL A 88 -16.10 -9.17 -5.50
N GLU A 89 -16.93 -10.10 -5.02
CA GLU A 89 -16.96 -10.46 -3.61
C GLU A 89 -15.58 -10.98 -3.18
N PRO A 90 -14.98 -10.44 -2.11
CA PRO A 90 -13.66 -10.86 -1.67
C PRO A 90 -13.69 -12.32 -1.23
N LYS A 91 -12.82 -13.14 -1.82
CA LYS A 91 -12.61 -14.52 -1.37
C LYS A 91 -11.87 -14.50 -0.03
N VAL A 92 -12.58 -14.84 1.04
CA VAL A 92 -12.02 -14.96 2.39
C VAL A 92 -11.12 -16.21 2.47
N ILE A 93 -9.90 -16.02 2.97
CA ILE A 93 -8.99 -17.14 3.26
C ILE A 93 -9.39 -17.81 4.58
N SER A 94 -9.27 -19.14 4.62
CA SER A 94 -9.57 -19.91 5.84
C SER A 94 -8.59 -19.51 6.95
N ARG A 95 -9.14 -19.17 8.11
CA ARG A 95 -8.41 -18.82 9.34
C ARG A 95 -8.16 -20.03 10.25
N ALA A 96 -8.48 -21.25 9.78
CA ALA A 96 -8.29 -22.47 10.56
C ALA A 96 -6.83 -22.63 10.98
N GLY A 97 -6.62 -22.76 12.30
CA GLY A 97 -5.29 -22.89 12.91
C GLY A 97 -4.54 -21.58 13.14
N TRP A 98 -5.10 -20.43 12.72
CA TRP A 98 -4.52 -19.13 13.04
C TRP A 98 -4.63 -18.84 14.53
N THR A 99 -3.71 -18.03 15.04
CA THR A 99 -3.77 -17.53 16.42
C THR A 99 -3.64 -16.02 16.42
N ALA A 100 -4.42 -15.35 17.27
CA ALA A 100 -4.31 -13.91 17.49
C ALA A 100 -3.74 -13.61 18.88
N THR A 101 -2.89 -12.60 18.96
CA THR A 101 -2.36 -12.01 20.20
C THR A 101 -2.72 -10.54 20.23
N VAL A 102 -3.03 -10.01 21.40
CA VAL A 102 -3.44 -8.61 21.62
C VAL A 102 -2.74 -8.07 22.85
N ASP A 103 -2.57 -6.75 22.93
CA ASP A 103 -2.01 -6.09 24.12
C ASP A 103 -2.97 -6.08 25.30
N SER A 104 -4.27 -6.04 25.02
CA SER A 104 -5.33 -5.95 26.02
C SER A 104 -6.61 -6.62 25.55
N TRP A 105 -7.41 -7.11 26.49
CA TRP A 105 -8.77 -7.55 26.22
C TRP A 105 -9.64 -7.53 27.48
N CYS A 106 -10.96 -7.41 27.30
CA CYS A 106 -11.94 -7.49 28.39
C CYS A 106 -12.87 -8.69 28.18
N LYS A 107 -13.11 -9.53 29.18
CA LYS A 107 -14.16 -10.57 29.13
C LYS A 107 -15.53 -9.91 29.13
N ASP A 108 -16.06 -9.70 27.94
CA ASP A 108 -17.34 -9.04 27.73
C ASP A 108 -18.51 -10.01 27.89
N SER A 109 -18.45 -11.11 27.16
CA SER A 109 -19.53 -12.11 27.07
C SER A 109 -18.98 -13.51 26.78
N GLN A 110 -19.86 -14.48 26.57
CA GLN A 110 -19.46 -15.82 26.14
C GLN A 110 -18.77 -15.83 24.76
N LYS A 111 -19.03 -14.83 23.91
CA LYS A 111 -18.46 -14.68 22.56
C LYS A 111 -17.78 -13.33 22.31
N GLY A 112 -17.47 -12.59 23.38
CA GLY A 112 -16.97 -11.23 23.29
C GLY A 112 -15.76 -11.01 24.17
N GLY A 113 -14.77 -10.31 23.64
CA GLY A 113 -13.63 -9.84 24.40
C GLY A 113 -12.29 -10.42 24.00
N GLU A 114 -12.15 -11.74 24.12
CA GLU A 114 -10.88 -12.44 23.97
C GLU A 114 -10.30 -12.38 22.56
N ALA A 115 -8.97 -12.42 22.44
CA ALA A 115 -8.25 -12.38 21.17
C ALA A 115 -8.67 -13.46 20.16
N LYS A 116 -9.10 -14.64 20.64
CA LYS A 116 -9.49 -15.77 19.78
C LYS A 116 -10.62 -15.42 18.81
N TYR A 117 -11.50 -14.48 19.17
CA TYR A 117 -12.65 -14.05 18.37
C TYR A 117 -12.25 -13.24 17.13
N ILE A 118 -10.99 -12.78 17.03
CA ILE A 118 -10.48 -12.10 15.83
C ILE A 118 -10.39 -13.08 14.64
N VAL A 119 -10.12 -14.35 14.90
CA VAL A 119 -9.78 -15.34 13.87
C VAL A 119 -10.75 -16.52 13.78
N ASP A 120 -11.84 -16.50 14.54
CA ASP A 120 -12.71 -17.67 14.72
C ASP A 120 -13.71 -17.94 13.58
N GLY A 121 -13.94 -16.96 12.68
CA GLY A 121 -14.93 -17.13 11.61
C GLY A 121 -16.27 -16.45 11.86
N ASP A 122 -16.59 -16.11 13.12
CA ASP A 122 -17.94 -15.76 13.54
C ASP A 122 -18.11 -14.24 13.66
N VAL A 123 -18.94 -13.66 12.79
CA VAL A 123 -19.25 -12.22 12.77
C VAL A 123 -20.10 -11.78 13.98
N GLN A 124 -20.60 -12.73 14.77
CA GLN A 124 -21.30 -12.47 16.03
C GLN A 124 -20.35 -12.50 17.25
N SER A 125 -19.08 -12.79 17.02
CA SER A 125 -18.04 -12.71 18.04
C SER A 125 -17.16 -11.48 17.81
N PHE A 126 -16.50 -10.99 18.86
CA PHE A 126 -15.62 -9.84 18.74
C PHE A 126 -14.51 -9.85 19.78
N TRP A 127 -13.38 -9.24 19.42
CA TRP A 127 -12.40 -8.78 20.41
C TRP A 127 -12.77 -7.37 20.88
N HIS A 128 -12.44 -7.06 22.13
CA HIS A 128 -12.51 -5.70 22.65
C HIS A 128 -11.35 -5.49 23.61
N SER A 129 -10.62 -4.37 23.45
CA SER A 129 -9.57 -3.96 24.40
C SER A 129 -10.12 -3.80 25.81
N ASN A 130 -9.23 -3.74 26.80
CA ASN A 130 -9.70 -3.66 28.18
C ASN A 130 -10.47 -2.36 28.45
N TYR A 131 -11.61 -2.47 29.15
CA TYR A 131 -12.39 -1.33 29.63
C TYR A 131 -12.94 -1.53 31.04
N ARG A 132 -12.59 -2.66 31.69
CA ARG A 132 -13.02 -3.02 33.05
C ARG A 132 -11.81 -3.30 33.93
N LYS A 133 -11.96 -3.08 35.25
CA LYS A 133 -10.86 -3.30 36.20
C LYS A 133 -10.79 -4.74 36.73
N ASP A 134 -11.89 -5.48 36.65
CA ASP A 134 -12.10 -6.78 37.31
C ASP A 134 -12.24 -7.95 36.34
N ALA A 135 -12.36 -7.68 35.04
CA ALA A 135 -12.67 -8.69 34.04
C ALA A 135 -11.81 -8.58 32.76
N GLY A 136 -10.65 -7.93 32.80
CA GLY A 136 -9.80 -7.76 31.63
C GLY A 136 -8.30 -7.84 31.92
N THR A 137 -7.51 -7.78 30.86
CA THR A 137 -6.04 -7.78 30.88
C THR A 137 -5.52 -6.63 30.02
N GLY A 138 -4.37 -6.07 30.38
CA GLY A 138 -3.77 -4.96 29.63
C GLY A 138 -4.41 -3.59 29.92
N THR A 139 -3.92 -2.57 29.22
CA THR A 139 -4.33 -1.17 29.40
C THR A 139 -5.66 -0.87 28.70
N ASP A 140 -6.40 0.11 29.20
CA ASP A 140 -7.58 0.73 28.58
C ASP A 140 -7.22 1.94 27.69
N LYS A 141 -5.92 2.25 27.55
CA LYS A 141 -5.43 3.42 26.82
C LYS A 141 -4.89 3.01 25.46
N LEU A 142 -5.26 3.81 24.45
CA LEU A 142 -4.68 3.71 23.11
C LEU A 142 -3.18 4.06 23.12
N PRO A 143 -2.40 3.52 22.17
CA PRO A 143 -2.81 2.61 21.09
C PRO A 143 -2.91 1.13 21.54
N HIS A 144 -3.76 0.36 20.85
CA HIS A 144 -3.86 -1.10 20.97
C HIS A 144 -3.33 -1.79 19.71
N TYR A 145 -2.94 -3.06 19.82
CA TYR A 145 -2.50 -3.86 18.68
C TYR A 145 -3.15 -5.24 18.64
N ILE A 146 -3.21 -5.77 17.41
CA ILE A 146 -3.52 -7.16 17.12
C ILE A 146 -2.36 -7.73 16.31
N GLN A 147 -1.88 -8.90 16.70
CA GLN A 147 -0.93 -9.68 15.93
C GLN A 147 -1.57 -11.03 15.56
N ILE A 148 -1.58 -11.35 14.26
CA ILE A 148 -2.12 -12.61 13.74
C ILE A 148 -0.96 -13.47 13.24
N ASP A 149 -0.85 -14.69 13.79
CA ASP A 149 0.03 -15.73 13.26
C ASP A 149 -0.79 -16.71 12.40
N MET A 150 -0.56 -16.63 11.10
CA MET A 150 -1.22 -17.43 10.07
C MET A 150 -0.62 -18.83 9.89
N LYS A 151 0.42 -19.18 10.67
CA LYS A 151 1.18 -20.46 10.71
C LYS A 151 1.95 -20.84 9.45
N ARG A 152 1.61 -20.25 8.31
CA ARG A 152 2.33 -20.37 7.04
C ARG A 152 2.24 -19.06 6.30
N VAL A 153 3.14 -18.87 5.33
CA VAL A 153 3.04 -17.77 4.37
C VAL A 153 1.70 -17.87 3.64
N GLN A 154 0.96 -16.77 3.62
CA GLN A 154 -0.30 -16.62 2.87
C GLN A 154 -0.10 -15.53 1.83
N THR A 155 -0.75 -15.69 0.67
CA THR A 155 -0.90 -14.61 -0.30
C THR A 155 -2.30 -14.04 -0.15
N PHE A 156 -2.40 -12.75 0.12
CA PHE A 156 -3.66 -12.02 0.22
C PHE A 156 -3.48 -10.61 -0.35
N ASN A 157 -4.57 -10.03 -0.85
CA ASN A 157 -4.53 -8.71 -1.48
C ASN A 157 -5.18 -7.61 -0.62
N ALA A 158 -5.86 -7.99 0.47
CA ALA A 158 -6.54 -7.06 1.37
C ALA A 158 -6.77 -7.70 2.75
N GLU A 159 -6.88 -6.84 3.77
CA GLU A 159 -7.39 -7.16 5.11
C GLU A 159 -8.79 -6.55 5.25
N GLY A 160 -9.72 -7.27 5.89
CA GLY A 160 -11.09 -6.79 6.13
C GLY A 160 -11.44 -6.87 7.62
N GLN A 161 -12.14 -5.85 8.13
CA GLN A 161 -12.63 -5.77 9.50
C GLN A 161 -14.16 -5.73 9.51
N ALA A 162 -14.78 -6.58 10.33
CA ALA A 162 -16.21 -6.54 10.58
C ALA A 162 -16.49 -5.67 11.82
N GLY A 163 -17.54 -4.85 11.75
CA GLY A 163 -18.01 -4.09 12.92
C GLY A 163 -18.61 -5.00 14.00
N LEU A 164 -18.82 -4.44 15.19
CA LEU A 164 -19.49 -5.15 16.27
C LEU A 164 -20.91 -5.58 15.85
N PRO A 165 -21.39 -6.76 16.30
CA PRO A 165 -22.77 -7.16 16.09
C PRO A 165 -23.73 -6.15 16.74
N GLY A 166 -24.86 -5.90 16.07
CA GLY A 166 -25.92 -4.99 16.53
C GLY A 166 -26.88 -5.62 17.52
#